data_AF-A0A2H3DEY8-F1
#
_entry.id   AF-A0A2H3DEY8-F1
#
_cell.length_a   1.000
_cell.length_b   1.000
_cell.length_c   1.000
_cell.angle_alpha   90.00
_cell.angle_beta   90.00
_cell.angle_gamma   90.00
#
_symmetry.space_group_name_H-M   'P 1'
#
loop_
_entity.id
_entity.type
_entity.pdbx_description
1 polymer ?
#
loop_
_entity_poly.entity_id
_entity_poly.type
_entity_poly.pdbx_seq_one_letter_code
_entity_poly.pdbx_strand_id
1 'polypeptide(L)'
;MDPTCVVCDAPTSTQCARCKSACYCSKAHKAQDWPSHKTYCKTISKAGTNTFNAILFGVNETKPRLIKLPWSYGAVDKYTVGERWHDLNMELWFEGYDSFRRASYVWQKFGIDGPPLGHTLAVWYDDNFMINGSRINRCIQKITAGKAQHPWAGNILALRVKGPTLDRFSDAVMEEDLAPLVRYFEEYPKRKSARICNRLTVFNLFLLCFVLWWFISGS
;
A
#
# COMPACT_ATOMS: atom_id res chain seq x y z
N MET A 1 -13.59 -13.52 -1.46
CA MET A 1 -14.61 -12.94 -0.56
C MET A 1 -15.91 -12.73 -1.34
N ASP A 2 -17.04 -13.18 -0.80
CA ASP A 2 -18.35 -12.90 -1.41
C ASP A 2 -18.71 -11.42 -1.25
N PRO A 3 -19.37 -10.79 -2.25
CA PRO A 3 -19.75 -9.40 -2.16
C PRO A 3 -20.82 -9.19 -1.08
N THR A 4 -20.60 -8.19 -0.21
CA THR A 4 -21.49 -7.82 0.89
C THR A 4 -21.96 -6.38 0.77
N CYS A 5 -23.08 -6.06 1.42
CA CYS A 5 -23.61 -4.71 1.45
C CYS A 5 -22.70 -3.79 2.28
N VAL A 6 -22.29 -2.65 1.72
CA VAL A 6 -21.42 -1.67 2.41
C VAL A 6 -22.05 -1.10 3.70
N VAL A 7 -23.38 -1.13 3.81
CA VAL A 7 -24.11 -0.54 4.95
C VAL A 7 -24.39 -1.53 6.08
N CYS A 8 -24.68 -2.80 5.76
CA CYS A 8 -25.14 -3.77 6.76
C CYS A 8 -24.42 -5.13 6.70
N ASP A 9 -23.39 -5.27 5.86
CA ASP A 9 -22.60 -6.49 5.64
C ASP A 9 -23.38 -7.73 5.17
N ALA A 10 -24.69 -7.61 4.87
CA ALA A 10 -25.47 -8.71 4.34
C ALA A 10 -24.95 -9.16 2.96
N PRO A 11 -24.88 -10.46 2.66
CA PRO A 11 -24.47 -10.96 1.34
C PRO A 11 -25.33 -10.37 0.23
N THR A 12 -24.71 -9.88 -0.84
CA THR A 12 -25.43 -9.33 -1.99
C THR A 12 -24.56 -9.25 -3.24
N SER A 13 -25.13 -9.63 -4.38
CA SER A 13 -24.51 -9.46 -5.70
C SER A 13 -24.90 -8.16 -6.39
N THR A 14 -25.77 -7.34 -5.78
CA THR A 14 -26.27 -6.12 -6.42
C THR A 14 -25.25 -4.99 -6.30
N GLN A 15 -24.56 -4.72 -7.39
CA GLN A 15 -23.51 -3.70 -7.46
C GLN A 15 -24.05 -2.33 -7.90
N CYS A 16 -23.30 -1.28 -7.55
CA CYS A 16 -23.50 0.05 -8.13
C CYS A 16 -23.30 -0.01 -9.64
N ALA A 17 -24.36 0.17 -10.42
CA ALA A 17 -24.32 0.08 -11.89
C ALA A 17 -23.29 0.99 -12.56
N ARG A 18 -22.87 2.08 -11.90
CA ARG A 18 -21.95 3.07 -12.46
C ARG A 18 -20.48 2.70 -12.25
N CYS A 19 -20.08 2.39 -11.02
CA CYS A 19 -18.67 2.15 -10.67
C CYS A 19 -18.33 0.67 -10.44
N LYS A 20 -19.34 -0.19 -10.28
CA LYS A 20 -19.23 -1.64 -10.02
C LYS A 20 -18.36 -2.01 -8.82
N SER A 21 -18.05 -1.05 -7.94
CA SER A 21 -17.12 -1.21 -6.82
C SER A 21 -17.79 -1.32 -5.45
N ALA A 22 -19.04 -0.90 -5.31
CA ALA A 22 -19.80 -1.01 -4.06
C ALA A 22 -21.04 -1.88 -4.29
N CYS A 23 -21.40 -2.70 -3.29
CA CYS A 23 -22.56 -3.57 -3.34
C CYS A 23 -23.60 -3.14 -2.28
N TYR A 24 -24.88 -3.25 -2.61
CA TYR A 24 -25.98 -2.87 -1.74
C TYR A 24 -27.11 -3.89 -1.82
N CYS A 25 -27.63 -4.34 -0.69
CA CYS A 25 -28.78 -5.26 -0.68
C CYS A 25 -30.10 -4.57 -1.04
N SER A 26 -30.15 -3.23 -1.03
CA SER A 26 -31.37 -2.46 -1.34
C SER A 26 -31.06 -1.07 -1.91
N LYS A 27 -32.06 -0.47 -2.57
CA LYS A 27 -32.00 0.94 -3.01
C LYS A 27 -31.88 1.91 -1.81
N ALA A 28 -32.47 1.56 -0.66
CA ALA A 28 -32.38 2.36 0.56
C ALA A 28 -30.94 2.46 1.07
N HIS A 29 -30.21 1.33 1.14
CA HIS A 29 -28.80 1.34 1.55
C HIS A 29 -27.90 2.07 0.53
N LYS A 30 -28.21 1.95 -0.78
CA LYS A 30 -27.53 2.76 -1.79
C LYS A 30 -27.76 4.26 -1.59
N ALA A 31 -29.00 4.67 -1.27
CA ALA A 31 -29.32 6.07 -1.03
C ALA A 31 -28.66 6.59 0.27
N GLN A 32 -28.60 5.75 1.31
CA GLN A 32 -27.93 6.04 2.58
C GLN A 32 -26.42 6.27 2.40
N ASP A 33 -25.74 5.44 1.61
CA ASP A 33 -24.31 5.60 1.32
C ASP A 33 -24.02 6.66 0.24
N TRP A 34 -25.02 7.12 -0.52
CA TRP A 34 -24.79 8.02 -1.66
C TRP A 34 -23.98 9.29 -1.32
N PRO A 35 -24.21 9.99 -0.19
CA PRO A 35 -23.42 11.17 0.16
C PRO A 35 -21.92 10.91 0.25
N SER A 36 -21.50 9.81 0.89
CA SER A 36 -20.09 9.36 0.98
C SER A 36 -19.59 8.76 -0.33
N HIS A 37 -20.44 7.99 -1.01
CA HIS A 37 -20.08 7.25 -2.21
C HIS A 37 -19.97 8.12 -3.48
N LYS A 38 -20.73 9.21 -3.58
CA LYS A 38 -20.91 9.98 -4.83
C LYS A 38 -19.59 10.41 -5.47
N THR A 39 -18.66 10.95 -4.67
CA THR A 39 -17.36 11.42 -5.17
C THR A 39 -16.54 10.25 -5.69
N TYR A 40 -16.37 9.21 -4.87
CA TYR A 40 -15.69 7.98 -5.26
C TYR A 40 -16.31 7.38 -6.53
N CYS A 41 -17.63 7.22 -6.57
CA CYS A 41 -18.37 6.67 -7.70
C CYS A 41 -18.06 7.41 -9.01
N LYS A 42 -18.10 8.75 -8.99
CA LYS A 42 -17.80 9.57 -10.17
C LYS A 42 -16.37 9.36 -10.65
N THR A 43 -15.41 9.38 -9.74
CA THR A 43 -13.98 9.23 -10.08
C THR A 43 -13.70 7.86 -10.68
N ILE A 44 -14.20 6.78 -10.06
CA ILE A 44 -13.99 5.42 -10.57
C ILE A 44 -14.70 5.23 -11.91
N SER A 45 -15.93 5.73 -12.06
CA SER A 45 -16.65 5.64 -13.33
C SER A 45 -15.96 6.42 -14.45
N LYS A 46 -15.30 7.54 -14.14
CA LYS A 46 -14.50 8.30 -15.13
C LYS A 46 -13.24 7.53 -15.55
N ALA A 47 -12.62 6.82 -14.61
CA ALA A 47 -11.42 6.03 -14.88
C ALA A 47 -11.68 4.81 -15.79
N GLY A 48 -12.92 4.29 -15.79
CA GLY A 48 -13.32 3.18 -16.64
C GLY A 48 -12.52 1.91 -16.31
N THR A 49 -11.82 1.37 -17.30
CA THR A 49 -10.97 0.17 -17.15
C THR A 49 -9.62 0.46 -16.51
N ASN A 50 -9.20 1.72 -16.43
CA ASN A 50 -7.89 2.11 -15.90
C ASN A 50 -7.94 2.21 -14.38
N THR A 51 -8.23 1.07 -13.75
CA THR A 51 -8.28 0.94 -12.29
C THR A 51 -7.54 -0.33 -11.88
N PHE A 52 -6.84 -0.27 -10.76
CA PHE A 52 -6.33 -1.46 -10.07
C PHE A 52 -7.17 -1.77 -8.84
N ASN A 53 -7.25 -3.04 -8.47
CA ASN A 53 -7.65 -3.42 -7.12
C ASN A 53 -6.50 -3.07 -6.17
N ALA A 54 -6.79 -2.28 -5.13
CA ALA A 54 -5.85 -2.00 -4.05
C ALA A 54 -6.50 -2.34 -2.70
N ILE A 55 -5.71 -2.83 -1.75
CA ILE A 55 -6.15 -3.05 -0.38
C ILE A 55 -6.07 -1.72 0.35
N LEU A 56 -7.21 -1.21 0.82
CA LEU A 56 -7.28 -0.05 1.68
C LEU A 56 -7.32 -0.48 3.15
N PHE A 57 -6.41 0.08 3.94
CA PHE A 57 -6.49 0.13 5.39
C PHE A 57 -7.05 1.49 5.77
N GLY A 58 -8.38 1.60 5.83
CA GLY A 58 -9.05 2.86 6.13
C GLY A 58 -8.79 3.30 7.57
N VAL A 59 -8.44 4.58 7.77
CA VAL A 59 -8.03 5.11 9.09
C VAL A 59 -9.08 4.91 10.18
N ASN A 60 -10.37 4.96 9.80
CA ASN A 60 -11.52 4.79 10.69
C ASN A 60 -12.17 3.40 10.62
N GLU A 61 -11.68 2.53 9.76
CA GLU A 61 -12.25 1.21 9.53
C GLU A 61 -11.61 0.18 10.48
N THR A 62 -12.29 -0.93 10.75
CA THR A 62 -11.75 -2.01 11.61
C THR A 62 -11.27 -3.21 10.80
N LYS A 63 -11.53 -3.23 9.49
CA LYS A 63 -11.18 -4.29 8.56
C LYS A 63 -10.69 -3.67 7.24
N PRO A 64 -9.73 -4.29 6.56
CA PRO A 64 -9.26 -3.83 5.26
C PRO A 64 -10.25 -4.24 4.16
N ARG A 65 -10.25 -3.53 3.04
CA ARG A 65 -11.15 -3.82 1.92
C ARG A 65 -10.57 -3.57 0.53
N LEU A 66 -11.14 -4.29 -0.44
CA LEU A 66 -11.16 -4.05 -1.88
C LEU A 66 -11.50 -2.58 -2.23
N ILE A 67 -10.60 -1.80 -2.84
CA ILE A 67 -10.95 -0.57 -3.56
C ILE A 67 -10.49 -0.61 -5.01
N LYS A 68 -11.14 0.20 -5.86
CA LYS A 68 -10.65 0.53 -7.19
C LYS A 68 -9.80 1.80 -7.11
N LEU A 69 -8.52 1.69 -7.48
CA LEU A 69 -7.57 2.79 -7.53
C LEU A 69 -7.39 3.22 -8.99
N PRO A 70 -7.87 4.40 -9.40
CA PRO A 70 -7.67 4.91 -10.76
C PRO A 70 -6.20 5.17 -11.07
N TRP A 71 -5.84 5.02 -12.34
CA TRP A 71 -4.51 5.35 -12.81
C TRP A 71 -4.54 5.88 -14.26
N SER A 72 -3.45 6.55 -14.63
CA SER A 72 -3.14 6.96 -16.01
C SER A 72 -1.68 6.68 -16.30
N TYR A 73 -1.27 6.74 -17.56
CA TYR A 73 0.16 6.74 -17.86
C TYR A 73 0.78 8.11 -17.58
N GLY A 74 1.95 8.11 -16.98
CA GLY A 74 2.71 9.34 -16.74
C GLY A 74 3.05 10.10 -18.01
N ALA A 75 3.28 11.42 -17.88
CA ALA A 75 3.63 12.29 -18.99
C ALA A 75 4.89 11.77 -19.71
N VAL A 76 4.90 11.82 -21.04
CA VAL A 76 6.04 11.41 -21.86
C VAL A 76 6.79 12.65 -22.27
N ASP A 77 8.10 12.64 -22.11
CA ASP A 77 8.99 13.63 -22.71
C ASP A 77 9.86 12.98 -23.81
N LYS A 78 10.66 13.81 -24.50
CA LYS A 78 11.54 13.35 -25.59
C LYS A 78 12.66 12.40 -25.15
N TYR A 79 12.86 12.23 -23.85
CA TYR A 79 13.88 11.34 -23.28
C TYR A 79 13.27 10.07 -22.68
N THR A 80 11.95 9.94 -22.71
CA THR A 80 11.25 8.76 -22.18
C THR A 80 11.50 7.58 -23.11
N VAL A 81 12.40 6.68 -22.69
CA VAL A 81 12.73 5.43 -23.38
C VAL A 81 12.13 4.27 -22.60
N GLY A 82 11.32 3.44 -23.26
CA GLY A 82 10.69 2.25 -22.67
C GLY A 82 9.19 2.36 -22.42
N GLU A 83 8.65 1.45 -21.61
CA GLU A 83 7.24 1.46 -21.24
C GLU A 83 6.91 2.60 -20.27
N ARG A 84 5.71 3.16 -20.39
CA ARG A 84 5.26 4.27 -19.52
C ARG A 84 4.98 3.77 -18.10
N TRP A 85 5.30 4.59 -17.10
CA TRP A 85 4.92 4.32 -15.71
C TRP A 85 3.43 4.59 -15.47
N HIS A 86 2.89 3.96 -14.43
CA HIS A 86 1.55 4.24 -13.94
C HIS A 86 1.58 5.41 -12.96
N ASP A 87 0.84 6.46 -13.29
CA ASP A 87 0.49 7.55 -12.40
C ASP A 87 -0.82 7.20 -11.67
N LEU A 88 -0.73 6.94 -10.37
CA LEU A 88 -1.84 6.50 -9.54
C LEU A 88 -2.59 7.70 -8.96
N ASN A 89 -3.90 7.80 -9.23
CA ASN A 89 -4.72 8.85 -8.62
C ASN A 89 -5.12 8.44 -7.20
N MET A 90 -4.33 8.88 -6.22
CA MET A 90 -4.57 8.60 -4.81
C MET A 90 -5.28 9.73 -4.04
N GLU A 91 -5.73 10.78 -4.71
CA GLU A 91 -6.27 12.00 -4.06
C GLU A 91 -7.48 11.70 -3.16
N LEU A 92 -8.28 10.69 -3.51
CA LEU A 92 -9.45 10.29 -2.72
C LEU A 92 -9.10 9.72 -1.33
N TRP A 93 -7.85 9.34 -1.09
CA TRP A 93 -7.42 8.70 0.16
C TRP A 93 -6.37 9.49 0.93
N PHE A 94 -5.65 10.38 0.27
CA PHE A 94 -4.63 11.25 0.86
C PHE A 94 -5.06 12.70 0.66
N GLU A 95 -5.81 13.23 1.63
CA GLU A 95 -6.25 14.61 1.64
C GLU A 95 -5.24 15.49 2.39
N GLY A 96 -5.07 16.73 1.95
CA GLY A 96 -4.28 17.76 2.66
C GLY A 96 -2.95 18.12 1.98
N TYR A 97 -2.64 19.43 2.03
CA TYR A 97 -1.42 20.02 1.43
C TYR A 97 -0.13 19.56 2.12
N ASP A 98 -0.24 19.12 3.37
CA ASP A 98 0.90 18.66 4.19
C ASP A 98 1.14 17.15 4.09
N SER A 99 0.50 16.45 3.14
CA SER A 99 0.72 15.02 2.91
C SER A 99 1.90 14.77 1.95
N PHE A 100 2.83 13.90 2.34
CA PHE A 100 3.92 13.45 1.48
C PHE A 100 3.77 11.95 1.19
N ARG A 101 3.12 11.65 0.07
CA ARG A 101 2.84 10.27 -0.37
C ARG A 101 4.15 9.54 -0.69
N ARG A 102 4.41 8.44 0.03
CA ARG A 102 5.55 7.57 -0.19
C ARG A 102 5.13 6.11 -0.29
N ALA A 103 5.75 5.39 -1.22
CA ALA A 103 5.67 3.94 -1.28
C ALA A 103 6.82 3.30 -0.49
N SER A 104 6.49 2.34 0.37
CA SER A 104 7.45 1.35 0.87
C SER A 104 7.21 0.02 0.19
N TYR A 105 8.27 -0.53 -0.40
CA TYR A 105 8.22 -1.82 -1.08
C TYR A 105 8.49 -2.92 -0.07
N VAL A 106 7.52 -3.81 0.12
CA VAL A 106 7.68 -5.04 0.89
C VAL A 106 8.42 -6.02 0.00
N TRP A 107 9.73 -6.11 0.20
CA TRP A 107 10.62 -6.92 -0.63
C TRP A 107 10.35 -8.41 -0.41
N GLN A 108 9.77 -9.04 -1.43
CA GLN A 108 9.83 -10.44 -1.84
C GLN A 108 9.67 -11.57 -0.81
N LYS A 109 9.52 -11.36 0.51
CA LYS A 109 9.40 -12.42 1.53
C LYS A 109 8.24 -12.22 2.48
N PHE A 110 7.65 -13.32 2.94
CA PHE A 110 6.66 -13.34 4.01
C PHE A 110 7.36 -13.05 5.35
N GLY A 111 7.34 -11.80 5.80
CA GLY A 111 8.10 -11.40 6.99
C GLY A 111 9.61 -11.28 6.74
N ILE A 112 10.41 -11.12 7.80
CA ILE A 112 11.87 -10.91 7.68
C ILE A 112 12.58 -12.18 7.19
N ASP A 113 12.21 -13.34 7.74
CA ASP A 113 12.90 -14.62 7.50
C ASP A 113 12.03 -15.68 6.80
N GLY A 114 10.82 -15.33 6.37
CA GLY A 114 9.91 -16.29 5.73
C GLY A 114 10.18 -16.51 4.24
N PRO A 115 9.37 -17.38 3.61
CA PRO A 115 9.54 -17.78 2.21
C PRO A 115 9.31 -16.61 1.25
N PRO A 116 9.83 -16.70 0.01
CA PRO A 116 9.54 -15.71 -1.01
C PRO A 116 8.04 -15.60 -1.32
N LEU A 117 7.53 -14.39 -1.49
CA LEU A 117 6.14 -14.12 -1.89
C LEU A 117 5.90 -14.37 -3.39
N GLY A 118 6.95 -14.29 -4.22
CA GLY A 118 6.85 -14.38 -5.68
C GLY A 118 6.47 -13.06 -6.37
N HIS A 119 6.03 -12.05 -5.61
CA HIS A 119 5.75 -10.69 -6.09
C HIS A 119 6.18 -9.64 -5.06
N THR A 120 6.16 -8.38 -5.49
CA THR A 120 6.46 -7.22 -4.65
C THR A 120 5.17 -6.47 -4.34
N LEU A 121 4.99 -6.08 -3.07
CA LEU A 121 3.88 -5.23 -2.64
C LEU A 121 4.39 -3.81 -2.39
N ALA A 122 3.70 -2.81 -2.93
CA ALA A 122 3.92 -1.40 -2.65
C ALA A 122 2.88 -0.94 -1.61
N VAL A 123 3.36 -0.49 -0.46
CA VAL A 123 2.55 0.08 0.63
C VAL A 123 2.69 1.59 0.60
N TRP A 124 1.63 2.28 0.23
CA TRP A 124 1.54 3.72 0.14
C TRP A 124 0.95 4.31 1.41
N TYR A 125 1.65 5.31 1.95
CA TYR A 125 1.25 6.05 3.14
C TYR A 125 1.73 7.50 3.03
N ASP A 126 1.27 8.33 3.94
CA ASP A 126 1.74 9.69 4.10
C ASP A 126 2.97 9.74 5.02
N ASP A 127 4.18 9.98 4.50
CA ASP A 127 5.42 10.00 5.30
C ASP A 127 5.42 11.13 6.35
N ASN A 128 4.55 12.13 6.20
CA ASN A 128 4.39 13.23 7.15
C ASN A 128 3.39 12.93 8.27
N PHE A 129 2.80 11.73 8.33
CA PHE A 129 1.72 11.42 9.28
C PHE A 129 2.10 11.67 10.75
N MET A 130 3.39 11.63 11.10
CA MET A 130 3.89 11.87 12.46
C MET A 130 3.91 13.35 12.86
N ILE A 131 3.88 14.27 11.90
CA ILE A 131 4.02 15.71 12.13
C ILE A 131 2.81 16.53 11.69
N ASN A 132 1.88 15.95 10.92
CA ASN A 132 0.70 16.66 10.41
C ASN A 132 -0.60 16.36 11.18
N GLY A 133 -0.52 15.66 12.32
CA GLY A 133 -1.70 15.36 13.15
C GLY A 133 -2.61 14.26 12.59
N SER A 134 -2.12 13.46 11.64
CA SER A 134 -2.86 12.32 11.10
C SER A 134 -3.34 11.37 12.20
N ARG A 135 -4.59 10.90 12.08
CA ARG A 135 -5.21 10.01 13.05
C ARG A 135 -4.62 8.60 12.95
N ILE A 136 -4.43 7.94 14.09
CA ILE A 136 -3.99 6.53 14.15
C ILE A 136 -4.93 5.64 13.33
N ASN A 137 -4.34 4.77 12.52
CA ASN A 137 -5.05 3.85 11.65
C ASN A 137 -5.65 2.69 12.47
N ARG A 138 -6.96 2.77 12.76
CA ARG A 138 -7.69 1.77 13.54
C ARG A 138 -7.73 0.41 12.87
N CYS A 139 -7.68 0.37 11.53
CA CYS A 139 -7.72 -0.87 10.77
C CYS A 139 -6.45 -1.68 11.06
N ILE A 140 -5.27 -1.05 10.93
CA ILE A 140 -3.98 -1.70 11.24
C ILE A 140 -3.90 -2.10 12.71
N GLN A 141 -4.33 -1.23 13.62
CA GLN A 141 -4.35 -1.56 15.05
C GLN A 141 -5.19 -2.82 15.33
N LYS A 142 -6.36 -2.95 14.67
CA LYS A 142 -7.26 -4.09 14.88
C LYS A 142 -6.73 -5.38 14.25
N ILE A 143 -6.30 -5.35 12.99
CA ILE A 143 -5.84 -6.57 12.28
C ILE A 143 -4.53 -7.13 12.83
N THR A 144 -3.69 -6.27 13.40
CA THR A 144 -2.43 -6.70 14.06
C THR A 144 -2.64 -7.04 15.53
N ALA A 145 -3.88 -6.93 16.05
CA ALA A 145 -4.17 -7.06 17.48
C ALA A 145 -3.24 -6.21 18.38
N GLY A 146 -2.87 -5.01 17.91
CA GLY A 146 -1.95 -4.11 18.60
C GLY A 146 -0.46 -4.46 18.52
N LYS A 147 -0.07 -5.49 17.75
CA LYS A 147 1.34 -5.89 17.61
C LYS A 147 2.17 -4.97 16.72
N ALA A 148 1.55 -4.15 15.88
CA ALA A 148 2.25 -3.11 15.13
C ALA A 148 2.71 -1.99 16.08
N GLN A 149 4.00 -1.97 16.40
CA GLN A 149 4.58 -0.95 17.30
C GLN A 149 4.74 0.41 16.61
N HIS A 150 4.88 0.43 15.29
CA HIS A 150 4.94 1.69 14.55
C HIS A 150 3.53 2.32 14.52
N PRO A 151 3.36 3.59 14.95
CA PRO A 151 2.06 4.23 15.06
C PRO A 151 1.55 4.67 13.68
N TRP A 152 1.22 3.70 12.82
CA TRP A 152 0.66 3.95 11.49
C TRP A 152 -0.57 4.84 11.59
N ALA A 153 -0.59 5.92 10.82
CA ALA A 153 -1.65 6.91 10.82
C ALA A 153 -2.07 7.26 9.39
N GLY A 154 -3.26 7.85 9.26
CA GLY A 154 -3.89 8.14 7.97
C GLY A 154 -4.35 6.87 7.24
N ASN A 155 -4.85 7.05 6.02
CA ASN A 155 -5.18 5.93 5.14
C ASN A 155 -3.90 5.32 4.57
N ILE A 156 -3.90 3.99 4.41
CA ILE A 156 -2.78 3.27 3.83
C ILE A 156 -3.32 2.38 2.71
N LEU A 157 -2.65 2.40 1.56
CA LEU A 157 -3.00 1.59 0.39
C LEU A 157 -1.92 0.57 0.10
N ALA A 158 -2.31 -0.61 -0.36
CA ALA A 158 -1.39 -1.62 -0.83
C ALA A 158 -1.80 -2.18 -2.20
N LEU A 159 -0.82 -2.37 -3.07
CA LEU A 159 -0.98 -2.93 -4.42
C LEU A 159 0.25 -3.70 -4.84
N ARG A 160 0.11 -4.56 -5.85
CA ARG A 160 1.24 -5.32 -6.41
C ARG A 160 2.03 -4.45 -7.38
N VAL A 161 3.34 -4.63 -7.39
CA VAL A 161 4.24 -4.08 -8.41
C VAL A 161 4.37 -5.08 -9.55
N LYS A 162 4.35 -4.60 -10.79
CA LYS A 162 4.49 -5.42 -11.99
C LYS A 162 5.84 -5.18 -12.66
N GLY A 163 6.63 -6.24 -12.77
CA GLY A 163 7.94 -6.18 -13.43
C GLY A 163 9.04 -5.62 -12.53
N PRO A 164 10.26 -5.45 -13.07
CA PRO A 164 11.41 -5.03 -12.28
C PRO A 164 11.40 -3.54 -11.95
N THR A 165 10.59 -2.76 -12.66
CA THR A 165 10.50 -1.31 -12.49
C THR A 165 9.44 -1.00 -11.43
N LEU A 166 9.81 -0.24 -10.38
CA LEU A 166 8.96 0.05 -9.21
C LEU A 166 7.84 1.07 -9.50
N ASP A 167 7.52 1.25 -10.78
CA ASP A 167 6.66 2.29 -11.34
C ASP A 167 5.47 1.70 -12.12
N ARG A 168 5.40 0.36 -12.20
CA ARG A 168 4.30 -0.39 -12.80
C ARG A 168 3.65 -1.24 -11.73
N PHE A 169 2.34 -1.43 -11.89
CA PHE A 169 1.49 -2.03 -10.88
C PHE A 169 0.50 -3.02 -11.49
N SER A 170 -0.06 -3.84 -10.61
CA SER A 170 -1.14 -4.77 -10.92
C SER A 170 -2.08 -4.88 -9.71
N ASP A 171 -3.21 -5.55 -9.93
CA ASP A 171 -4.21 -5.80 -8.90
C ASP A 171 -3.62 -6.49 -7.66
N ALA A 172 -4.00 -5.99 -6.49
CA ALA A 172 -3.89 -6.72 -5.24
C ALA A 172 -4.94 -7.84 -5.17
N VAL A 173 -4.58 -8.93 -4.51
CA VAL A 173 -5.45 -10.06 -4.22
C VAL A 173 -5.56 -10.19 -2.71
N MET A 174 -6.75 -9.92 -2.15
CA MET A 174 -6.96 -9.83 -0.70
C MET A 174 -6.53 -11.11 0.02
N GLU A 175 -6.89 -12.27 -0.53
CA GLU A 175 -6.65 -13.60 0.04
C GLU A 175 -5.15 -13.95 0.12
N GLU A 176 -4.34 -13.43 -0.81
CA GLU A 176 -2.90 -13.70 -0.88
C GLU A 176 -2.08 -12.61 -0.19
N ASP A 177 -2.48 -11.34 -0.33
CA ASP A 177 -1.64 -10.20 0.03
C ASP A 177 -1.88 -9.70 1.46
N LEU A 178 -3.04 -9.99 2.07
CA LEU A 178 -3.37 -9.46 3.39
C LEU A 178 -2.42 -9.99 4.47
N ALA A 179 -2.19 -11.30 4.55
CA ALA A 179 -1.34 -11.88 5.59
C ALA A 179 0.12 -11.36 5.54
N PRO A 180 0.77 -11.28 4.36
CA PRO A 180 2.06 -10.61 4.22
C PRO A 180 2.06 -9.14 4.68
N LEU A 181 1.00 -8.39 4.38
CA LEU A 181 0.86 -6.98 4.78
C LEU A 181 0.71 -6.84 6.31
N VAL A 182 -0.13 -7.67 6.95
CA VAL A 182 -0.24 -7.70 8.41
C VAL A 182 1.12 -7.95 9.04
N ARG A 183 1.84 -8.96 8.53
CA ARG A 183 3.18 -9.29 9.02
C ARG A 183 4.17 -8.15 8.82
N TYR A 184 4.10 -7.45 7.69
CA TYR A 184 4.91 -6.26 7.42
C TYR A 184 4.68 -5.18 8.49
N PHE A 185 3.43 -4.90 8.86
CA PHE A 185 3.13 -3.89 9.88
C PHE A 185 3.63 -4.28 11.27
N GLU A 186 3.53 -5.56 11.65
CA GLU A 186 4.04 -6.08 12.93
C GLU A 186 5.58 -5.98 13.02
N GLU A 187 6.28 -6.21 11.91
CA GLU A 187 7.75 -6.28 11.88
C GLU A 187 8.44 -4.99 11.43
N TYR A 188 7.70 -3.97 11.03
CA TYR A 188 8.25 -2.73 10.47
C TYR A 188 9.40 -2.12 11.29
N PRO A 189 9.33 -2.02 12.64
CA PRO A 189 10.44 -1.50 13.45
C PRO A 189 11.73 -2.32 13.30
N LYS A 190 11.62 -3.65 13.26
CA LYS A 190 12.75 -4.59 13.17
C LYS A 190 13.48 -4.46 11.83
N ARG A 191 12.75 -4.14 10.75
CA ARG A 191 13.32 -3.92 9.41
C ARG A 191 14.21 -2.67 9.34
N LYS A 192 13.91 -1.62 10.12
CA LYS A 192 14.78 -0.43 10.22
C LYS A 192 16.09 -0.77 10.95
N SER A 193 16.02 -1.52 12.05
CA SER A 193 17.21 -1.95 12.80
C SER A 193 18.12 -2.90 12.00
N ALA A 194 17.54 -3.82 11.22
CA ALA A 194 18.32 -4.73 10.36
C ALA A 194 19.09 -3.97 9.26
N ARG A 195 18.51 -2.90 8.68
CA ARG A 195 19.23 -2.05 7.70
C ARG A 195 20.39 -1.29 8.34
N ILE A 196 20.27 -0.87 9.61
CA ILE A 196 21.35 -0.21 10.35
C ILE A 196 22.46 -1.22 10.67
N CYS A 197 22.10 -2.43 11.11
CA CYS A 197 23.07 -3.49 11.40
C CYS A 197 23.87 -3.88 10.15
N ASN A 198 23.21 -4.14 9.01
CA ASN A 198 23.91 -4.44 7.75
C ASN A 198 24.83 -3.30 7.29
N ARG A 199 24.48 -2.03 7.54
CA ARG A 199 25.34 -0.89 7.18
C ARG A 199 26.61 -0.84 8.05
N LEU A 200 26.52 -1.20 9.32
CA LEU A 200 27.66 -1.32 10.23
C LEU A 200 28.54 -2.54 9.91
N THR A 201 27.95 -3.67 9.53
CA THR A 201 28.72 -4.87 9.12
C THR A 201 29.52 -4.61 7.85
N VAL A 202 28.93 -3.94 6.85
CA VAL A 202 29.65 -3.52 5.63
C VAL A 202 30.77 -2.54 5.97
N PHE A 203 30.52 -1.55 6.85
CA PHE A 203 31.56 -0.62 7.31
C PHE A 203 32.74 -1.34 8.01
N ASN A 204 32.45 -2.34 8.85
CA ASN A 204 33.47 -3.15 9.51
C ASN A 204 34.25 -4.07 8.55
N LEU A 205 33.59 -4.64 7.54
CA LEU A 205 34.26 -5.39 6.47
C LEU A 205 35.18 -4.50 5.63
N PHE A 206 34.78 -3.25 5.34
CA PHE A 206 35.64 -2.28 4.67
C PHE A 206 36.85 -1.88 5.53
N LEU A 207 36.67 -1.70 6.84
CA LEU A 207 37.77 -1.41 7.76
C LEU A 207 38.76 -2.59 7.89
N LEU A 208 38.25 -3.82 7.97
CA LEU A 208 39.06 -5.05 8.00
C LEU A 208 39.85 -5.25 6.71
N CYS A 209 39.25 -4.98 5.54
CA CYS A 209 39.96 -5.03 4.26
C CYS A 209 41.03 -3.94 4.13
N PHE A 210 40.80 -2.73 4.67
CA PHE A 210 41.81 -1.67 4.70
C PHE A 210 43.00 -2.02 5.61
N VAL A 211 42.74 -2.56 6.79
CA VAL A 211 43.80 -3.01 7.71
C VAL A 211 44.58 -4.17 7.11
N LEU A 212 43.91 -5.16 6.51
CA LEU A 212 44.57 -6.27 5.82
C LEU A 212 45.38 -5.80 4.61
N TRP A 213 44.91 -4.80 3.85
CA TRP A 213 45.66 -4.26 2.72
C TRP A 213 46.91 -3.50 3.18
N TRP A 214 46.83 -2.76 4.30
CA TRP A 214 47.98 -2.07 4.89
C TRP A 214 49.07 -3.04 5.40
N PHE A 215 48.67 -4.21 5.90
CA PHE A 215 49.61 -5.27 6.29
C PHE A 215 50.24 -6.02 5.10
N ILE A 216 49.57 -6.09 3.95
CA ILE A 216 50.07 -6.81 2.76
C ILE A 216 50.94 -5.92 1.86
N SER A 217 50.74 -4.60 1.87
CA SER A 217 51.47 -3.64 1.03
C SER A 217 52.60 -2.89 1.75
N GLY A 218 52.86 -3.23 3.02
CA GLY A 218 53.93 -2.67 3.85
C GLY A 218 55.11 -3.62 4.08
N SER A 219 55.62 -4.27 3.03
CA SER A 219 56.92 -4.97 3.02
C SER A 219 57.63 -4.75 1.70
#